data_AF-L1LFX0-F1
#
_entry.id   AF-L1LFX0-F1
#
_cell.length_a   1.000
_cell.length_b   1.000
_cell.length_c   1.000
_cell.angle_alpha   90.00
_cell.angle_beta   90.00
_cell.angle_gamma   90.00
#
_symmetry.space_group_name_H-M   'P 1'
#
loop_
_entity.id
_entity.type
_entity.pdbx_description
1 polymer ?
#
loop_
_entity_poly.entity_id
_entity_poly.type
_entity_poly.pdbx_seq_one_letter_code
_entity_poly.pdbx_strand_id
1 'polypeptide(L)'
;MQSVLFNPNGRYIILGTNFCRLICINSVNGAAIFACCYGEVPAVKSHSDKFCFPHISPDGKYLVCGCFDGSVKVWNFKGQLVASFSGHEGEDI
;
A
#
# COMPACT_ATOMS: atom_id res chain seq x y z
N MET A 1 -4.35 1.33 -13.96
CA MET A 1 -5.37 2.07 -13.21
C MET A 1 -4.74 2.58 -11.91
N GLN A 2 -4.72 3.90 -11.68
CA GLN A 2 -4.32 4.46 -10.39
C GLN A 2 -5.51 4.39 -9.44
N SER A 3 -5.30 3.98 -8.20
CA SER A 3 -6.36 3.94 -7.18
C SER A 3 -6.20 5.11 -6.21
N VAL A 4 -7.32 5.72 -5.83
CA VAL A 4 -7.39 6.78 -4.81
C VAL A 4 -8.47 6.41 -3.81
N LEU A 5 -8.13 6.37 -2.53
CA LEU A 5 -9.06 6.03 -1.45
C LEU A 5 -9.00 7.08 -0.35
N PHE A 6 -10.16 7.43 0.20
CA PHE A 6 -10.25 8.19 1.44
C PHE A 6 -10.34 7.25 2.63
N ASN A 7 -9.63 7.58 3.71
CA ASN A 7 -9.91 6.97 5.00
C ASN A 7 -11.34 7.35 5.45
N PRO A 8 -12.10 6.44 6.07
CA PRO A 8 -13.45 6.73 6.56
C PRO A 8 -13.57 7.96 7.45
N ASN A 9 -12.52 8.30 8.20
CA ASN A 9 -12.48 9.50 9.05
C ASN A 9 -12.22 10.81 8.29
N GLY A 10 -11.98 10.75 6.98
CA GLY A 10 -11.72 11.89 6.10
C GLY A 10 -10.36 12.57 6.23
N ARG A 11 -9.47 12.10 7.12
CA ARG A 11 -8.17 12.75 7.42
C ARG A 11 -7.04 12.35 6.48
N TYR A 12 -7.17 11.21 5.81
CA TYR A 12 -6.09 10.63 5.01
C TYR A 12 -6.58 10.23 3.63
N ILE A 13 -5.70 10.40 2.65
CA ILE A 13 -5.88 9.92 1.28
C ILE A 13 -4.79 8.90 0.99
N ILE A 14 -5.18 7.74 0.48
CA ILE A 14 -4.26 6.71 -0.01
C ILE A 14 -4.24 6.76 -1.52
N LEU A 15 -3.04 6.94 -2.07
CA LEU A 15 -2.77 6.94 -3.50
C LEU A 15 -2.01 5.65 -3.83
N GLY A 16 -2.59 4.80 -4.68
CA GLY A 16 -1.90 3.68 -5.28
C GLY A 16 -1.18 4.11 -6.55
N THR A 17 0.15 4.06 -6.54
CA THR A 17 0.98 4.29 -7.72
C THR A 17 1.33 2.98 -8.40
N ASN A 18 1.92 3.07 -9.60
CA ASN A 18 2.52 1.91 -10.25
C ASN A 18 3.58 1.28 -9.30
N PHE A 19 3.82 -0.02 -9.46
CA PHE A 19 4.81 -0.79 -8.68
C PHE A 19 4.46 -1.00 -7.21
N CYS A 20 3.20 -1.32 -6.91
CA CYS A 20 2.68 -1.54 -5.56
C CYS A 20 2.87 -0.39 -4.59
N ARG A 21 3.53 0.70 -4.91
CA ARG A 21 3.79 1.78 -3.96
C ARG A 21 2.50 2.51 -3.63
N LEU A 22 2.16 2.51 -2.35
CA LEU A 22 1.10 3.33 -1.79
C LEU A 22 1.71 4.57 -1.15
N ILE A 23 1.01 5.68 -1.24
CA ILE A 23 1.35 6.91 -0.53
C ILE A 23 0.14 7.32 0.28
N CYS A 24 0.32 7.47 1.58
CA CYS A 24 -0.65 8.08 2.47
C CYS A 24 -0.30 9.55 2.65
N ILE A 25 -1.26 10.43 2.35
CA ILE A 25 -1.15 11.86 2.57
C ILE A 25 -2.26 12.34 3.52
N ASN A 26 -2.01 13.45 4.19
CA ASN A 26 -3.04 14.19 4.91
C ASN A 26 -3.99 14.88 3.90
N SER A 27 -5.30 14.77 4.13
CA SER A 27 -6.31 15.31 3.21
C SER A 27 -6.42 16.84 3.21
N VAL A 28 -5.96 17.51 4.26
CA VAL A 28 -6.12 18.95 4.45
C VAL A 28 -4.91 19.72 3.94
N ASN A 29 -3.70 19.31 4.34
CA ASN A 29 -2.48 20.04 4.01
C ASN A 29 -1.62 19.35 2.93
N GLY A 30 -2.03 18.18 2.45
CA GLY A 30 -1.30 17.43 1.43
C GLY A 30 0.03 16.83 1.89
N ALA A 31 0.36 16.91 3.19
CA ALA A 31 1.61 16.39 3.71
C ALA A 31 1.67 14.86 3.57
N ALA A 32 2.77 14.35 3.02
CA ALA A 32 3.04 12.92 3.00
C ALA A 32 3.23 12.41 4.44
N ILE A 33 2.48 11.37 4.80
CA ILE A 33 2.59 10.72 6.10
C ILE A 33 3.54 9.54 5.99
N PHE A 34 3.29 8.65 5.04
CA PHE A 34 4.17 7.54 4.73
C PHE A 34 3.97 7.09 3.29
N ALA A 35 4.99 6.47 2.72
CA ALA A 35 4.86 5.64 1.53
C ALA A 35 5.09 4.19 1.96
N CYS A 36 4.22 3.29 1.53
CA CYS A 36 4.41 1.86 1.75
C CYS A 36 4.27 1.09 0.44
N CYS A 37 5.36 0.48 0.01
CA CYS A 37 5.44 -0.92 -0.40
C CYS A 37 6.90 -1.25 -0.65
N TYR A 38 7.31 -2.38 -0.10
CA TYR A 38 8.64 -2.94 -0.26
C TYR A 38 8.45 -4.34 -0.83
N GLY A 39 8.75 -4.49 -2.12
CA GLY A 39 9.46 -5.66 -2.61
C GLY A 39 10.83 -5.15 -3.03
N GLU A 40 11.91 -5.79 -2.61
CA GLU A 40 13.30 -5.41 -2.95
C GLU A 40 13.65 -5.70 -4.43
N VAL A 41 12.65 -5.72 -5.32
CA VAL A 41 12.91 -5.94 -6.74
C VAL A 41 13.18 -4.57 -7.37
N PRO A 42 14.37 -4.32 -7.94
CA PRO A 42 14.64 -3.09 -8.66
C PRO A 42 13.55 -2.88 -9.72
N ALA A 43 13.06 -1.65 -9.84
CA ALA A 43 12.00 -1.24 -10.78
C ALA A 43 12.26 -1.63 -12.25
N VAL A 44 13.47 -2.10 -12.56
CA VAL A 44 14.00 -2.48 -13.86
C VAL A 44 13.53 -3.87 -14.35
N LYS A 45 12.93 -4.74 -13.52
CA LYS A 45 12.56 -6.11 -13.97
C LYS A 45 11.08 -6.48 -14.07
N SER A 46 10.12 -5.68 -13.59
CA SER A 46 8.69 -6.07 -13.67
C SER A 46 7.99 -5.38 -14.85
N HIS A 47 8.08 -5.96 -16.05
CA HIS A 47 7.28 -5.57 -17.21
C HIS A 47 5.90 -6.25 -17.26
N SER A 48 5.28 -6.50 -16.10
CA SER A 48 3.90 -6.99 -16.04
C SER A 48 3.03 -5.99 -15.27
N ASP A 49 1.88 -5.64 -15.85
CA ASP A 49 0.84 -4.75 -15.31
C ASP A 49 0.21 -5.32 -14.02
N LYS A 50 1.00 -5.46 -12.96
CA LYS A 50 0.57 -5.96 -11.67
C LYS A 50 0.14 -4.77 -10.81
N PHE A 51 -1.17 -4.67 -10.60
CA PHE A 51 -1.82 -3.66 -9.77
C PHE A 51 -2.07 -4.20 -8.37
N CYS A 52 -1.83 -3.36 -7.36
CA CYS A 52 -1.95 -3.73 -5.96
C CYS A 52 -3.06 -2.84 -5.39
N PHE A 53 -4.13 -3.47 -4.88
CA PHE A 53 -5.31 -2.75 -4.43
C PHE A 53 -5.27 -2.58 -2.91
N PRO A 54 -5.07 -1.34 -2.39
CA PRO A 54 -5.14 -1.09 -0.97
C PRO A 54 -6.57 -1.22 -0.47
N HIS A 55 -6.72 -1.62 0.80
CA HIS A 55 -7.99 -1.54 1.51
C HIS A 55 -7.81 -0.94 2.89
N ILE A 56 -8.77 -0.11 3.31
CA ILE A 56 -8.77 0.49 4.65
C ILE A 56 -9.75 -0.31 5.51
N SER A 57 -9.38 -0.60 6.76
CA SER A 57 -10.28 -1.28 7.69
C SER A 57 -11.55 -0.42 7.92
N PRO A 58 -12.72 -1.02 8.16
CA PRO A 58 -13.95 -0.25 8.37
C PRO A 58 -13.86 0.76 9.53
N ASP A 59 -13.07 0.45 10.56
CA ASP A 59 -12.79 1.34 11.68
C ASP A 59 -11.75 2.44 11.37
N GLY A 60 -11.21 2.47 10.15
CA GLY A 60 -10.26 3.46 9.67
C GLY A 60 -8.88 3.40 10.32
N LYS A 61 -8.56 2.36 11.10
CA LYS A 61 -7.29 2.27 11.84
C LYS A 61 -6.14 1.67 11.03
N TYR A 62 -6.46 0.81 10.07
CA TYR A 62 -5.47 0.03 9.36
C TYR A 62 -5.60 0.16 7.84
N LEU A 63 -4.46 0.10 7.17
CA LEU A 63 -4.32 -0.04 5.73
C LEU A 63 -3.73 -1.42 5.45
N VAL A 64 -4.31 -2.16 4.52
CA VAL A 64 -3.84 -3.47 4.08
C VAL A 64 -3.53 -3.43 2.58
N CYS A 65 -2.43 -4.05 2.17
CA CYS A 65 -2.08 -4.22 0.76
C CYS A 65 -1.27 -5.50 0.53
N GLY A 66 -1.51 -6.15 -0.61
CA GLY A 66 -0.64 -7.19 -1.14
C GLY A 66 0.63 -6.59 -1.75
N CYS A 67 1.76 -7.25 -1.54
CA CYS A 67 3.09 -6.85 -2.02
C CYS A 67 3.58 -7.80 -3.13
N PHE A 68 4.59 -7.35 -3.89
CA PHE A 68 5.20 -8.15 -4.95
C PHE A 68 5.93 -9.40 -4.44
N ASP A 69 6.46 -9.33 -3.22
CA ASP A 69 7.11 -10.46 -2.54
C ASP A 69 6.09 -11.54 -2.08
N GLY A 70 4.83 -11.44 -2.53
CA GLY A 70 3.74 -12.33 -2.15
C GLY A 70 3.21 -12.09 -0.74
N SER A 71 3.80 -11.18 0.03
CA SER A 71 3.31 -10.88 1.38
C SER A 71 2.11 -9.95 1.38
N VAL A 72 1.29 -10.05 2.43
CA VAL A 72 0.26 -9.06 2.75
C VAL A 72 0.74 -8.25 3.94
N LYS A 73 0.82 -6.93 3.78
CA LYS A 73 1.31 -6.02 4.82
C LYS A 73 0.18 -5.15 5.35
N VAL A 74 0.24 -4.88 6.64
CA VAL A 74 -0.75 -4.08 7.38
C VAL A 74 -0.05 -2.92 8.06
N TRP A 75 -0.52 -1.71 7.83
CA TRP A 75 0.01 -0.49 8.44
C TRP A 75 -1.04 0.23 9.26
N ASN A 76 -0.60 0.98 10.26
CA ASN A 76 -1.41 2.04 10.86
C ASN A 76 -1.16 3.39 10.16
N PHE A 77 -2.03 4.37 10.40
CA PHE A 77 -1.89 5.71 9.82
C PHE A 77 -0.82 6.60 10.47
N LYS A 78 -0.02 6.05 11.40
CA LYS A 78 1.23 6.65 11.87
C LYS A 78 2.43 6.20 11.01
N GLY A 79 2.19 5.39 9.98
CA GLY A 79 3.21 4.85 9.09
C GLY A 79 3.94 3.61 9.61
N GLN A 80 3.46 3.01 10.70
CA GLN A 80 4.09 1.83 11.29
C GLN A 80 3.53 0.56 10.66
N LEU A 81 4.43 -0.36 10.27
CA LEU A 81 4.05 -1.72 9.88
C LEU A 81 3.60 -2.48 11.15
N VAL A 82 2.34 -2.90 11.17
CA VAL A 82 1.70 -3.60 12.29
C VAL A 82 1.81 -5.11 12.12
N ALA A 83 1.70 -5.60 10.88
CA ALA A 83 1.81 -7.02 10.56
C ALA A 83 2.30 -7.25 9.12
N SER A 84 2.93 -8.39 8.91
CA SER A 84 3.31 -8.92 7.60
C SER A 84 2.98 -10.40 7.57
N PHE A 85 2.16 -10.81 6.61
CA PHE A 85 1.73 -12.19 6.42
C PHE A 85 2.37 -12.72 5.15
N SER A 86 3.23 -13.73 5.28
CA SER A 86 3.81 -14.49 4.17
C SER A 86 3.09 -15.83 4.01
N GLY A 87 3.16 -16.43 2.82
CA GLY A 87 2.53 -17.72 2.52
C GLY A 87 1.72 -17.73 1.23
N HIS A 88 1.48 -16.56 0.63
CA HIS A 88 1.15 -16.49 -0.79
C HIS A 88 2.48 -16.40 -1.53
N GLU A 89 2.92 -17.51 -2.15
CA GLU A 89 4.08 -17.48 -3.03
C GLU A 89 3.72 -16.58 -4.22
N GLY A 90 4.30 -15.37 -4.25
CA GLY A 90 4.26 -14.54 -5.45
C GLY A 90 4.98 -15.31 -6.55
N GLU A 91 4.39 -15.38 -7.74
CA GLU A 91 4.98 -16.03 -8.93
C GLU A 91 6.50 -15.86 -8.97
N ASP A 92 7.23 -16.98 -8.91
CA ASP A 92 8.61 -17.03 -9.35
C ASP A 92 8.62 -16.60 -10.82
N ILE A 93 9.26 -15.44 -11.05
CA ILE A 93 9.66 -14.80 -12.31
C ILE A 93 9.46 -15.58 -13.62
#